data_AF-A0AAV6HZ30-F1
#
_entry.id   AF-A0AAV6HZ30-F1
#
_cell.length_a   1.000
_cell.length_b   1.000
_cell.length_c   1.000
_cell.angle_alpha   90.00
_cell.angle_beta   90.00
_cell.angle_gamma   90.00
#
_symmetry.space_group_name_H-M   'P 1'
#
loop_
_entity.id
_entity.type
_entity.pdbx_description
1 polymer ?
#
loop_
_entity_poly.entity_id
_entity_poly.type
_entity_poly.pdbx_seq_one_letter_code
_entity_poly.pdbx_strand_id
1 'polypeptide(L)'
;MNKQTRRVSRMPEEVRDELSTFFCEKQVLKENFKERIEKLNDKAKYVTSDLKRYIQTRSNYLQPMWSDLDVNYHVNNVKYVKWILEYPTTFSTYVILSDVVCVSGV
;
A
#
# COMPACT_ATOMS: atom_id res chain seq x y z
N MET A 1 -1.04 -6.59 -16.52
CA MET A 1 0.38 -7.00 -16.55
C MET A 1 0.46 -8.35 -17.21
N ASN A 2 1.30 -8.51 -18.22
CA ASN A 2 1.49 -9.79 -18.89
C ASN A 2 2.17 -10.78 -17.93
N LYS A 3 1.61 -11.99 -17.78
CA LYS A 3 2.11 -12.99 -16.81
C LYS A 3 3.51 -13.52 -17.17
N GLN A 4 3.83 -13.64 -18.47
CA GLN A 4 5.10 -14.17 -18.95
C GLN A 4 6.19 -13.09 -19.00
N THR A 5 5.89 -11.94 -19.61
CA THR A 5 6.91 -10.90 -19.85
C THR A 5 7.06 -9.93 -18.69
N ARG A 6 6.14 -9.93 -17.72
CA ARG A 6 6.07 -8.98 -16.60
C ARG A 6 6.01 -7.50 -17.01
N ARG A 7 5.65 -7.22 -18.27
CA ARG A 7 5.45 -5.86 -18.79
C ARG A 7 3.99 -5.42 -18.63
N VAL A 8 3.78 -4.12 -18.49
CA VAL A 8 2.44 -3.52 -18.56
C VAL A 8 1.97 -3.57 -20.02
N SER A 9 0.77 -4.08 -20.24
CA SER A 9 0.14 -4.18 -21.56
C SER A 9 -1.03 -3.20 -21.65
N ARG A 10 -1.37 -2.76 -22.86
CA ARG A 10 -2.64 -2.06 -23.11
C ARG A 10 -3.81 -3.03 -22.91
N MET A 11 -4.98 -2.49 -22.62
CA MET A 11 -6.23 -3.26 -22.52
C MET A 11 -6.68 -3.66 -23.93
N PRO A 12 -6.87 -4.95 -24.23
CA PRO A 12 -7.42 -5.40 -25.51
C PRO A 12 -8.93 -5.09 -25.61
N GLU A 13 -9.46 -5.07 -26.83
CA GLU A 13 -10.84 -4.63 -27.10
C GLU A 13 -11.87 -5.59 -26.50
N GLU A 14 -11.64 -6.89 -26.61
CA GLU A 14 -12.55 -7.92 -26.12
C GLU A 14 -12.76 -7.82 -24.60
N VAL A 15 -11.67 -7.59 -23.85
CA VAL A 15 -11.72 -7.39 -22.40
C VAL A 15 -12.36 -6.05 -22.03
N ARG A 16 -12.17 -5.02 -22.87
CA ARG A 16 -12.83 -3.73 -22.66
C ARG A 16 -14.33 -3.87 -22.83
N ASP A 17 -14.80 -4.60 -23.82
CA ASP A 17 -16.23 -4.81 -24.07
C ASP A 17 -16.90 -5.55 -22.90
N GLU A 18 -16.25 -6.59 -22.36
CA GLU A 18 -16.70 -7.30 -21.16
C GLU A 18 -16.82 -6.38 -19.92
N LEU A 19 -15.82 -5.51 -19.72
CA LEU A 19 -15.78 -4.60 -18.58
C LEU A 19 -16.66 -3.35 -18.75
N SER A 20 -16.96 -2.96 -20.00
CA SER A 20 -17.59 -1.69 -20.34
C SER A 20 -18.92 -1.48 -19.61
N THR A 21 -19.71 -2.54 -19.49
CA THR A 21 -21.03 -2.57 -18.86
C THR A 21 -20.98 -2.23 -17.36
N PHE A 22 -19.83 -2.43 -16.71
CA PHE A 22 -19.67 -2.21 -15.26
C PHE A 22 -19.09 -0.84 -14.91
N PHE A 23 -18.71 -0.01 -15.89
CA PHE A 23 -18.24 1.35 -15.59
C PHE A 23 -19.40 2.21 -15.07
N CYS A 24 -19.26 2.69 -13.84
CA CYS A 24 -20.19 3.65 -13.26
C CYS A 24 -19.52 5.03 -13.23
N GLU A 25 -20.23 6.05 -13.70
CA GLU A 25 -19.77 7.45 -13.68
C GLU A 25 -19.70 8.05 -12.26
N LYS A 26 -20.28 7.36 -11.27
CA LYS A 26 -20.28 7.80 -9.88
C LYS A 26 -18.89 7.57 -9.26
N GLN A 27 -18.15 8.65 -9.08
CA GLN A 27 -16.92 8.65 -8.31
C GLN A 27 -17.23 8.71 -6.81
N VAL A 28 -16.80 7.70 -6.04
CA VAL A 28 -16.96 7.67 -4.57
C VAL A 28 -15.96 8.60 -3.89
N LEU A 29 -14.77 8.76 -4.48
CA LEU A 29 -13.71 9.64 -3.99
C LEU A 29 -13.61 10.86 -4.90
N LYS A 30 -13.57 12.06 -4.31
CA LYS A 30 -13.33 13.30 -5.06
C LYS A 30 -11.89 13.29 -5.58
N GLU A 31 -11.67 13.76 -6.80
CA GLU A 31 -10.35 13.77 -7.46
C GLU A 31 -9.25 14.62 -6.77
N ASN A 32 -9.58 15.28 -5.66
CA ASN A 32 -8.67 16.19 -4.96
C ASN A 32 -7.52 15.49 -4.23
N PHE A 33 -7.53 14.15 -4.09
CA PHE A 33 -6.50 13.37 -3.39
C PHE A 33 -5.42 12.81 -4.33
N LYS A 34 -5.01 13.55 -5.36
CA LYS A 34 -3.92 13.15 -6.27
C LYS A 34 -2.54 13.54 -5.72
N GLU A 35 -2.35 13.44 -4.40
CA GLU A 35 -1.02 13.65 -3.82
C GLU A 35 -0.11 12.48 -4.19
N ARG A 36 1.05 12.80 -4.75
CA ARG A 36 2.05 11.79 -5.09
C ARG A 36 2.72 11.32 -3.81
N ILE A 37 2.66 10.02 -3.53
CA ILE A 37 3.44 9.44 -2.43
C ILE A 37 4.92 9.49 -2.82
N GLU A 38 5.69 10.33 -2.12
CA GLU A 38 7.13 10.41 -2.31
C GLU A 38 7.82 9.20 -1.70
N LYS A 39 8.78 8.63 -2.44
CA LYS A 39 9.57 7.50 -1.93
C LYS A 39 10.45 8.00 -0.79
N LEU A 40 10.36 7.31 0.35
CA LEU A 40 11.19 7.61 1.51
C LEU A 40 12.68 7.41 1.19
N ASN A 41 13.53 8.38 1.56
CA ASN A 41 14.98 8.30 1.39
C ASN A 41 15.61 7.34 2.42
N ASP A 42 16.70 6.66 2.04
CA ASP A 42 17.41 5.68 2.90
C ASP A 42 17.99 6.28 4.20
N LYS A 43 18.02 7.61 4.31
CA LYS A 43 18.44 8.37 5.50
C LYS A 43 17.30 8.66 6.49
N ALA A 44 16.08 8.23 6.20
CA ALA A 44 14.94 8.48 7.07
C ALA A 44 15.10 7.75 8.41
N LYS A 45 14.97 8.51 9.50
CA LYS A 45 15.22 8.11 10.90
C LYS A 45 14.60 6.76 11.32
N TYR A 46 13.48 6.38 10.71
CA TYR A 46 12.72 5.16 11.03
C TYR A 46 13.05 3.94 10.13
N VAL A 47 13.81 4.13 9.05
CA VAL A 47 14.14 3.06 8.07
C VAL A 47 15.40 2.29 8.47
N THR A 48 16.35 2.93 9.15
CA THR A 48 17.71 2.37 9.20
C THR A 48 18.01 1.53 10.45
N SER A 49 17.52 1.90 11.65
CA SER A 49 17.82 1.17 12.89
C SER A 49 16.67 0.27 13.33
N ASP A 50 15.47 0.82 13.45
CA ASP A 50 14.35 0.13 14.10
C ASP A 50 13.71 -0.88 13.16
N LEU A 51 13.59 -0.54 11.87
CA LEU A 51 13.11 -1.47 10.86
C LEU A 51 14.07 -2.63 10.65
N LYS A 52 15.37 -2.38 10.47
CA LYS A 52 16.36 -3.43 10.25
C LYS A 52 16.43 -4.37 11.47
N ARG A 53 16.39 -3.82 12.68
CA ARG A 53 16.32 -4.59 13.93
C ARG A 53 15.02 -5.37 14.04
N TYR A 54 13.86 -4.77 13.73
CA TYR A 54 12.56 -5.44 13.77
C TYR A 54 12.48 -6.59 12.76
N ILE A 55 12.92 -6.38 11.52
CA ILE A 55 12.98 -7.43 10.47
C ILE A 55 13.93 -8.55 10.90
N GLN A 56 15.08 -8.22 11.47
CA GLN A 56 16.07 -9.22 11.87
C GLN A 56 15.61 -10.04 13.09
N THR A 57 14.98 -9.42 14.09
CA THR A 57 14.44 -10.11 15.27
C THR A 57 13.16 -10.89 14.94
N ARG A 58 12.38 -10.45 13.96
CA ARG A 58 11.05 -11.00 13.63
C ARG A 58 10.98 -11.53 12.20
N SER A 59 12.08 -12.11 11.70
CA SER A 59 12.25 -12.62 10.32
C SER A 59 11.07 -13.48 9.83
N ASN A 60 10.46 -14.27 10.73
CA ASN A 60 9.33 -15.14 10.40
C ASN A 60 8.03 -14.39 10.02
N TYR A 61 7.87 -13.11 10.36
CA TYR A 61 6.62 -12.35 10.13
C TYR A 61 6.62 -11.55 8.82
N LEU A 62 7.81 -11.22 8.30
CA LEU A 62 7.96 -10.56 6.99
C LEU A 62 8.07 -11.54 5.81
N GLN A 63 8.15 -12.83 6.10
CA GLN A 63 8.10 -13.87 5.08
C GLN A 63 6.64 -14.24 4.81
N PRO A 64 6.23 -14.34 3.53
CA PRO A 64 4.89 -14.81 3.21
C PRO A 64 4.76 -16.30 3.56
N MET A 65 3.63 -16.66 4.14
CA MET A 65 3.26 -18.07 4.31
C MET A 65 2.57 -18.59 3.06
N TRP A 66 2.48 -19.92 2.93
CA TRP A 66 1.73 -20.57 1.85
C TRP A 66 0.29 -20.07 1.74
N SER A 67 -0.34 -19.77 2.88
CA SER A 67 -1.70 -19.20 2.96
C SER A 67 -1.82 -17.77 2.45
N ASP A 68 -0.70 -17.05 2.30
CA ASP A 68 -0.69 -15.65 1.87
C ASP A 68 -0.58 -15.52 0.33
N LEU A 69 -0.44 -16.65 -0.39
CA LEU A 69 -0.31 -16.68 -1.84
C LEU A 69 -1.69 -16.70 -2.53
N ASP A 70 -1.80 -15.95 -3.62
CA ASP A 70 -2.95 -15.96 -4.52
C ASP A 70 -2.90 -17.15 -5.51
N VAL A 71 -3.93 -17.27 -6.35
CA VAL A 71 -4.03 -18.32 -7.38
C VAL A 71 -2.87 -18.26 -8.40
N ASN A 72 -2.20 -17.11 -8.53
CA ASN A 72 -1.04 -16.94 -9.40
C ASN A 72 0.30 -17.17 -8.68
N TYR A 73 0.29 -17.67 -7.44
CA TYR A 73 1.47 -17.85 -6.59
C TYR A 73 2.20 -16.55 -6.23
N HIS A 74 1.52 -15.40 -6.27
CA HIS A 74 2.05 -14.16 -5.75
C HIS A 74 1.52 -13.88 -4.35
N VAL A 75 2.26 -13.11 -3.56
CA VAL A 75 1.77 -12.61 -2.28
C VAL A 75 0.55 -11.71 -2.53
N ASN A 76 -0.53 -11.95 -1.80
CA ASN A 76 -1.78 -11.19 -1.92
C ASN A 76 -1.57 -9.70 -1.56
N ASN A 77 -2.22 -8.79 -2.29
CA ASN A 77 -2.22 -7.35 -2.02
C ASN A 77 -2.58 -7.01 -0.55
N VAL A 78 -3.52 -7.73 0.07
CA VAL A 78 -3.93 -7.50 1.47
C VAL A 78 -2.78 -7.74 2.45
N LYS A 79 -1.89 -8.69 2.14
CA LYS A 79 -0.74 -8.99 2.98
C LYS A 79 0.23 -7.81 3.07
N TYR A 80 0.41 -7.07 1.98
CA TYR A 80 1.25 -5.87 1.98
C TYR A 80 0.69 -4.78 2.91
N VAL A 81 -0.63 -4.58 2.94
CA VAL A 81 -1.26 -3.64 3.88
C VAL A 81 -0.99 -4.05 5.32
N LYS A 82 -1.15 -5.35 5.64
CA LYS A 82 -0.83 -5.87 6.96
C LYS A 82 0.63 -5.61 7.34
N TRP A 83 1.57 -5.89 6.43
CA TRP A 83 2.98 -5.60 6.69
C TRP A 83 3.23 -4.12 6.94
N ILE A 84 2.61 -3.21 6.20
CA ILE A 84 2.73 -1.75 6.41
C ILE A 84 2.19 -1.32 7.78
N LEU A 85 1.08 -1.91 8.24
CA LEU A 85 0.47 -1.59 9.54
C LEU A 85 1.21 -2.23 10.72
N GLU A 86 1.89 -3.36 10.50
CA GLU A 86 2.65 -4.08 11.51
C GLU A 86 4.02 -3.43 11.84
N TYR A 87 4.36 -2.32 11.15
CA TYR A 87 5.52 -1.50 11.52
C TYR A 87 5.35 -0.90 12.92
N PRO A 88 6.44 -0.79 13.70
CA PRO A 88 6.37 -0.27 15.06
C PRO A 88 5.73 1.12 15.07
N THR A 89 4.65 1.21 15.84
CA THR A 89 3.78 2.35 16.10
C THR A 89 4.57 3.58 16.56
N THR A 90 5.14 4.31 15.62
CA THR A 90 5.40 5.76 15.76
C THR A 90 4.39 6.59 14.96
N PHE A 91 3.58 5.93 14.12
CA PHE A 91 2.49 6.53 13.36
C PHE A 91 1.35 7.09 14.23
N SER A 92 1.23 6.61 15.48
CA SER A 92 0.15 7.01 16.40
C SER A 92 0.27 8.45 16.91
N THR A 93 1.47 9.03 16.98
CA THR A 93 1.63 10.38 17.57
C THR A 93 1.48 11.51 16.56
N TYR A 94 1.75 11.31 15.26
CA TYR A 94 1.75 12.42 14.30
C TYR A 94 0.39 12.70 13.64
N VAL A 95 -0.37 11.66 13.30
CA VAL A 95 -1.69 11.85 12.66
C VAL A 95 -2.73 12.36 13.65
N ILE A 96 -2.67 11.95 14.92
CA ILE A 96 -3.59 12.46 15.95
C ILE A 96 -3.28 13.92 16.32
N LEU A 97 -2.03 14.38 16.20
CA LEU A 97 -1.69 15.78 16.50
C LEU A 97 -2.11 16.75 15.39
N SER A 98 -2.07 16.35 14.11
CA SER A 98 -2.50 17.24 13.02
C SER A 98 -4.01 17.52 13.04
N ASP A 99 -4.82 16.57 13.50
CA ASP A 99 -6.28 16.73 13.59
C ASP A 99 -6.73 17.42 14.90
N VAL A 100 -5.89 17.43 15.94
CA VAL A 100 -6.21 18.05 17.25
C VAL A 100 -5.78 19.51 17.34
N VAL A 101 -4.79 19.97 16.55
CA VAL A 101 -4.28 21.36 16.63
C VAL A 101 -5.15 22.39 15.89
N CYS A 102 -6.16 21.97 15.13
CA CYS A 102 -7.04 22.91 14.38
C CYS A 102 -8.25 23.45 15.16
N VAL A 103 -8.43 23.11 16.45
CA VAL A 103 -9.62 23.55 17.23
C VAL A 103 -9.29 24.54 18.36
N SER A 104 -8.02 24.87 18.61
CA SER A 104 -7.65 25.91 19.59
C SER A 104 -7.19 27.19 18.89
N GLY A 105 -8.10 27.78 18.12
CA GLY A 105 -8.02 29.18 17.68
C GLY A 105 -9.13 29.98 18.34
N VAL A 106 -8.88 30.41 19.58
CA VAL A 106 -9.56 31.54 20.24
C VAL A 106 -8.48 32.41 20.87
#